data_AF-A0AAV8YI95-F1
#
_entry.id   AF-A0AAV8YI95-F1
#
_cell.length_a   1.000
_cell.length_b   1.000
_cell.length_c   1.000
_cell.angle_alpha   90.00
_cell.angle_beta   90.00
_cell.angle_gamma   90.00
#
_symmetry.space_group_name_H-M   'P 1'
#
loop_
_entity.id
_entity.type
_entity.pdbx_description
1 polymer ?
#
loop_
_entity_poly.entity_id
_entity_poly.type
_entity_poly.pdbx_seq_one_letter_code
_entity_poly.pdbx_strand_id
1 'polypeptide(L)' 'MQILIATIIGLSGTCRRDELTNMFIDHIDDKEDILIVKTPDSKTHIERTLQQENLIFYWQYLSLRPTYTPHRKL' A
#
# COMPACT_ATOMS: atom_id res chain seq x y z
N MET A 1 8.85 10.09 4.31
CA MET A 1 7.47 9.62 4.57
C MET A 1 7.17 8.27 3.93
N GLN A 2 7.51 8.02 2.65
CA GLN A 2 7.15 6.78 1.91
C GLN A 2 7.56 5.46 2.59
N ILE A 3 8.78 5.38 3.14
CA ILE A 3 9.31 4.17 3.78
C ILE A 3 8.45 3.70 4.97
N LEU A 4 7.86 4.64 5.72
CA LEU A 4 7.12 4.33 6.95
C LEU A 4 5.77 3.67 6.62
N ILE A 5 5.12 4.13 5.55
CA ILE A 5 3.84 3.62 5.04
C ILE A 5 4.01 2.25 4.37
N ALA A 6 5.06 2.09 3.56
CA ALA A 6 5.42 0.80 2.99
C ALA A 6 5.72 -0.25 4.08
N THR A 7 6.32 0.17 5.21
CA THR A 7 6.59 -0.73 6.34
C THR A 7 5.30 -1.14 7.06
N ILE A 8 4.38 -0.20 7.30
CA ILE A 8 3.07 -0.50 7.91
C ILE A 8 2.29 -1.45 7.01
N ILE A 9 2.17 -1.16 5.72
CA ILE A 9 1.48 -2.02 4.74
C ILE A 9 2.16 -3.40 4.65
N GLY A 10 3.49 -3.45 4.73
CA GLY A 10 4.24 -4.70 4.77
C GLY A 10 3.93 -5.57 5.98
N LEU A 11 3.90 -4.98 7.17
CA LEU A 11 3.59 -5.67 8.41
C LEU A 11 2.13 -6.11 8.47
N SER A 12 1.20 -5.22 8.11
CA SER A 12 -0.24 -5.49 8.13
C SER A 12 -0.67 -6.50 7.06
N GLY A 13 -0.03 -6.47 5.88
CA GLY A 13 -0.38 -7.30 4.73
C GLY A 13 0.47 -8.55 4.56
N THR A 14 1.47 -8.73 5.43
CA THR A 14 2.50 -9.76 5.31
C THR A 14 3.17 -9.76 3.93
N CYS A 15 3.35 -8.58 3.34
CA CYS A 15 3.93 -8.43 2.01
C CYS A 15 5.45 -8.62 2.06
N ARG A 16 6.00 -9.27 1.03
CA ARG A 16 7.46 -9.42 0.89
C ARG A 16 8.09 -8.09 0.55
N ARG A 17 9.40 -7.97 0.83
CA ARG A 17 10.18 -6.77 0.52
C ARG A 17 10.07 -6.38 -0.96
N ASP A 18 10.16 -7.36 -1.84
CA ASP A 18 10.15 -7.19 -3.29
C ASP A 18 8.77 -6.71 -3.78
N GLU A 19 7.71 -7.23 -3.15
CA GLU A 19 6.32 -6.86 -3.43
C GLU A 19 6.03 -5.41 -2.99
N LEU A 20 6.56 -4.99 -1.83
CA LEU A 20 6.45 -3.61 -1.33
C LEU A 20 7.24 -2.62 -2.18
N THR A 21 8.45 -2.99 -2.60
CA THR A 21 9.35 -2.10 -3.37
C THR A 21 8.82 -1.81 -4.78
N ASN A 22 7.97 -2.71 -5.30
CA ASN A 22 7.28 -2.60 -6.57
C ASN A 22 5.81 -2.19 -6.44
N MET A 23 5.36 -1.87 -5.23
CA MET A 23 3.98 -1.47 -4.97
C MET A 23 3.74 -0.03 -5.44
N PHE A 24 2.64 0.16 -6.17
CA PHE A 24 2.16 1.45 -6.61
C PHE A 24 0.83 1.74 -5.94
N ILE A 25 0.51 3.01 -5.76
CA ILE A 25 -0.77 3.44 -5.18
C ILE A 25 -1.94 2.97 -6.04
N ASP A 26 -1.75 2.89 -7.36
CA ASP A 26 -2.76 2.39 -8.30
C ASP A 26 -3.09 0.89 -8.11
N HIS A 27 -2.25 0.16 -7.35
CA HIS A 27 -2.51 -1.22 -6.97
C HIS A 27 -3.30 -1.35 -5.65
N ILE A 28 -3.62 -0.23 -5.02
CA ILE A 28 -4.35 -0.18 -3.78
C ILE A 28 -5.79 0.23 -4.10
N ASP A 29 -6.72 -0.67 -3.85
CA ASP A 29 -8.15 -0.42 -3.94
C ASP A 29 -8.67 -0.08 -2.54
N ASP A 30 -9.02 1.18 -2.34
CA ASP A 30 -9.53 1.72 -1.08
C ASP A 30 -11.06 1.57 -1.06
N LYS A 31 -11.57 0.74 -0.15
CA LYS A 31 -13.00 0.53 0.06
C LYS A 31 -13.46 0.99 1.44
N GLU A 32 -13.01 2.18 1.87
CA GLU A 32 -13.39 2.92 3.08
C GLU A 32 -13.13 2.21 4.42
N ASP A 33 -13.49 0.94 4.55
CA ASP A 33 -13.28 0.08 5.71
C ASP A 33 -12.17 -0.96 5.50
N ILE A 34 -11.77 -1.20 4.25
CA ILE A 34 -10.69 -2.14 3.88
C ILE A 34 -9.79 -1.55 2.79
N LEU A 35 -8.48 -1.81 2.90
CA LEU A 35 -7.55 -1.64 1.78
C LEU A 35 -7.34 -2.99 1.12
N ILE A 36 -7.65 -3.11 -0.17
CA ILE A 36 -7.28 -4.29 -0.95
C ILE A 36 -6.01 -3.94 -1.70
N VAL A 37 -4.90 -4.54 -1.28
CA VAL A 37 -3.60 -4.35 -1.91
C VAL A 37 -3.39 -5.48 -2.91
N LYS A 38 -3.35 -5.10 -4.19
CA LYS A 38 -2.99 -6.02 -5.26
C LYS A 38 -1.47 -6.03 -5.38
N THR A 39 -0.82 -7.08 -4.91
CA THR A 39 0.64 -7.16 -5.05
C THR A 39 1.00 -7.42 -6.51
N PRO A 40 1.70 -6.49 -7.19
CA PRO A 40 2.19 -6.74 -8.53
C PRO A 40 3.26 -7.83 -8.43
N ASP A 41 3.09 -8.90 -9.21
CA ASP A 41 4.12 -9.92 -9.42
C ASP A 41 4.40 -10.85 -8.21
N SER A 42 3.38 -11.21 -7.43
CA SER A 42 3.52 -12.36 -6.53
C SER A 42 3.49 -13.65 -7.36
N LYS A 43 4.43 -14.58 -7.12
CA LYS A 43 4.46 -15.92 -7.74
C LYS A 43 3.13 -16.68 -7.66
N THR A 44 2.22 -16.24 -6.79
CA THR A 44 0.91 -16.84 -6.53
C THR A 44 -0.28 -15.99 -7.00
N HIS A 45 -0.09 -14.75 -7.49
CA HIS A 45 -1.16 -13.82 -7.89
C HIS A 45 -2.25 -13.59 -6.82
N ILE A 46 -1.88 -13.69 -5.53
CA ILE A 46 -2.85 -13.59 -4.44
C ILE A 46 -3.01 -12.13 -4.02
N GLU A 47 -4.21 -11.58 -4.17
CA GLU A 47 -4.59 -10.29 -3.59
C GLU A 47 -4.59 -10.36 -2.06
N ARG A 48 -4.13 -9.31 -1.39
CA ARG A 48 -4.07 -9.26 0.08
C ARG A 48 -4.94 -8.13 0.60
N THR A 49 -5.79 -8.45 1.57
CA THR A 49 -6.68 -7.48 2.22
C THR A 49 -6.08 -7.01 3.53
N LEU A 50 -5.98 -5.70 3.70
CA LEU A 50 -5.61 -5.01 4.92
C LEU A 50 -6.89 -4.54 5.63
N GLN A 51 -6.95 -4.76 6.95
CA GLN A 51 -8.07 -4.34 7.79
C GLN A 51 -7.78 -3.04 8.57
N GLN A 52 -8.88 -2.46 9.04
CA GLN A 52 -9.14 -1.07 9.44
C GLN A 52 -8.08 -0.38 10.31
N GLU A 53 -7.44 -1.09 11.24
CA GLU A 53 -6.56 -0.48 12.26
C GLU A 53 -5.36 0.27 11.67
N ASN A 54 -4.89 -0.14 10.48
CA ASN A 54 -3.72 0.46 9.83
C ASN A 54 -4.07 1.41 8.66
N LEU A 55 -5.36 1.59 8.34
CA LEU A 55 -5.82 2.43 7.23
C LEU A 55 -5.63 3.92 7.48
N ILE A 56 -5.70 4.35 8.75
CA ILE A 56 -5.57 5.76 9.10
C ILE A 56 -4.24 6.36 8.65
N PHE A 57 -3.16 5.57 8.72
CA PHE A 57 -1.84 6.00 8.27
C PHE A 57 -1.77 6.15 6.75
N TYR A 58 -2.49 5.30 6.01
CA TYR A 58 -2.59 5.39 4.56
C TYR A 58 -3.33 6.65 4.11
N TRP A 59 -4.47 6.99 4.74
CA TRP A 59 -5.19 8.22 4.41
C TRP A 59 -4.42 9.48 4.79
N GLN A 60 -3.74 9.48 5.94
CA GLN A 60 -2.84 10.57 6.31
C GLN A 60 -1.74 10.74 5.26
N TYR A 61 -1.13 9.64 4.80
CA TYR A 61 -0.14 9.69 3.73
C TYR A 61 -0.70 10.25 2.42
N LEU A 62 -1.87 9.78 1.98
CA LEU A 62 -2.50 10.31 0.77
C LEU A 62 -2.79 11.82 0.87
N SER A 63 -3.27 12.29 2.01
CA SER A 63 -3.56 13.72 2.22
C SER A 63 -2.30 14.60 2.20
N LEU A 64 -1.16 14.06 2.65
CA LEU A 64 0.14 14.74 2.68
C LEU A 64 0.93 14.58 1.37
N ARG A 65 0.47 13.71 0.46
CA ARG A 65 1.21 13.38 -0.76
C ARG A 65 1.10 14.53 -1.77
N PRO A 66 2.23 15.07 -2.27
CA PRO A 66 2.19 16.12 -3.28
C PRO A 66 1.53 15.61 -4.57
N THR A 67 0.63 16.42 -5.14
CA THR A 67 -0.06 16.10 -6.41
C THR A 67 0.92 15.89 -7.56
N TYR A 68 2.11 16.52 -7.48
CA TYR A 68 3.16 16.45 -8.49
C TYR A 68 4.30 15.49 -8.09
N THR A 69 3.95 14.24 -7.76
CA THR A 69 4.95 13.20 -7.48
C THR A 69 5.25 12.44 -8.78
N PRO A 70 6.48 12.51 -9.34
CA PRO A 70 6.81 11.91 -10.64
C PRO A 70 6.76 10.37 -10.63
N HIS A 71 6.82 9.75 -9.45
CA HIS A 71 6.74 8.31 -9.28
C HIS A 71 5.54 7.94 -8.40
N ARG A 72 4.64 7.09 -8.92
CA ARG A 72 3.44 6.59 -8.21
C ARG A 72 3.72 5.45 -7.22
N LYS A 73 4.98 5.28 -6.83
CA LYS A 73 5.39 4.27 -5.85
C LYS A 73 4.86 4.66 -4.46
N LEU A 74 4.53 3.62 -3.70
CA LEU A 74 4.13 3.72 -2.30
C LEU A 74 5.28 4.27 -1.44
#